data_AF-A0A2M9IAG7-F1
#
_entry.id   AF-A0A2M9IAG7-F1
#
_cell.length_a   1.000
_cell.length_b   1.000
_cell.length_c   1.000
_cell.angle_alpha   90.00
_cell.angle_beta   90.00
_cell.angle_gamma   90.00
#
_symmetry.space_group_name_H-M   'P 1'
#
loop_
_entity.id
_entity.type
_entity.pdbx_description
1 polymer ?
#
loop_
_entity_poly.entity_id
_entity_poly.type
_entity_poly.pdbx_seq_one_letter_code
_entity_poly.pdbx_strand_id
1 'polypeptide(L)' 'MDPDDERHWYGIFYYDRDDPRVVVPKRYGWGRTLNYGRPMAWVWTFGAPAAVAVLTHLGRH' A
#
# COMPACT_ATOMS: atom_id res chain seq x y z
N MET A 1 -2.43 6.27 18.14
CA MET A 1 -1.30 6.23 17.20
C MET A 1 -1.26 7.56 16.49
N ASP A 2 -0.13 8.24 16.52
CA ASP A 2 0.09 9.47 15.77
C ASP A 2 0.64 9.09 14.39
N PRO A 3 -0.13 9.27 13.29
CA PRO A 3 0.32 8.92 11.95
C PRO A 3 1.52 9.75 11.47
N ASP A 4 1.83 10.87 12.13
CA ASP A 4 2.99 11.70 11.81
C ASP A 4 4.26 11.28 12.59
N ASP A 5 4.17 10.26 13.45
CA ASP A 5 5.33 9.68 14.13
C ASP A 5 6.33 9.12 13.10
N GLU A 6 7.53 9.73 13.08
CA GLU A 6 8.59 9.42 12.12
C GLU A 6 9.02 7.96 12.16
N ARG A 7 8.81 7.26 13.28
CA ARG A 7 9.16 5.85 13.45
C ARG A 7 8.45 4.92 12.46
N HIS A 8 7.27 5.30 11.98
CA HIS A 8 6.49 4.48 11.04
C HIS A 8 6.78 4.79 9.57
N TRP A 9 7.65 5.77 9.31
CA TRP A 9 7.94 6.24 7.95
C TRP A 9 9.34 5.82 7.51
N TYR A 10 9.39 5.02 6.44
CA TYR A 10 10.61 4.59 5.77
C TYR A 10 10.72 5.33 4.42
N GLY A 11 11.11 6.61 4.50
CA GLY A 11 11.04 7.52 3.35
C GLY A 11 9.59 7.83 2.97
N ILE A 12 9.15 7.41 1.78
CA ILE A 12 7.76 7.60 1.30
C ILE A 12 6.80 6.49 1.74
N PHE A 13 7.33 5.41 2.33
CA PHE A 13 6.56 4.24 2.73
C PHE A 13 6.13 4.35 4.19
N TYR A 14 4.87 4.02 4.46
CA TYR A 14 4.32 3.96 5.81
C TYR A 14 4.17 2.49 6.24
N TYR A 15 4.58 2.19 7.48
CA TYR A 15 4.50 0.87 8.08
C TYR A 15 4.13 0.97 9.55
N ASP A 16 2.88 0.60 9.87
CA ASP A 16 2.38 0.52 11.22
C ASP A 16 1.45 -0.71 11.35
N ARG A 17 1.78 -1.61 12.28
CA ARG A 17 0.97 -2.83 12.53
C ARG A 17 -0.19 -2.57 13.48
N ASP A 18 -0.09 -1.52 14.29
CA ASP A 18 -1.08 -1.13 15.29
C ASP A 18 -2.16 -0.22 14.67
N ASP A 19 -1.84 0.48 13.59
CA ASP A 19 -2.83 1.18 12.76
C ASP A 19 -3.63 0.19 11.88
N PRO A 20 -4.95 0.04 12.07
CA PRO A 20 -5.77 -0.86 11.27
C PRO A 20 -6.03 -0.37 9.84
N ARG A 21 -5.72 0.89 9.52
CA ARG A 21 -5.98 1.49 8.20
C ARG A 21 -5.03 0.90 7.15
N VAL A 22 -5.59 0.47 6.02
CA VAL A 22 -4.81 0.02 4.84
C VAL A 22 -4.32 1.22 4.02
N VAL A 23 -5.10 2.29 4.00
CA VAL A 23 -4.84 3.51 3.23
C VAL A 23 -4.76 4.67 4.21
N VAL A 24 -3.67 5.44 4.14
CA VAL A 24 -3.41 6.58 5.01
C VAL A 24 -3.02 7.81 4.18
N PRO A 25 -3.13 9.04 4.70
CA PRO A 25 -2.58 10.23 4.03
C PRO A 25 -1.07 10.09 3.78
N LYS A 26 -0.56 10.73 2.74
CA LYS A 26 0.90 10.84 2.53
C LYS A 26 1.52 11.75 3.60
N ARG A 27 2.75 11.44 4.02
CA ARG A 27 3.56 12.29 4.91
C ARG A 27 3.79 13.69 4.35
N TYR A 28 3.98 13.80 3.04
CA TYR A 28 4.25 15.06 2.36
C TYR A 28 3.32 15.27 1.17
N GLY A 29 2.81 16.49 1.04
CA GLY A 29 1.94 16.90 -0.06
C GLY A 29 0.54 16.30 0.02
N TRP A 30 -0.11 16.16 -1.13
CA TRP A 30 -1.50 15.72 -1.22
C TRP A 30 -1.61 14.25 -1.64
N GLY A 31 -2.62 13.57 -1.11
CA GLY A 31 -3.01 12.23 -1.53
C GLY A 31 -2.87 11.17 -0.43
N ARG A 32 -2.91 9.91 -0.86
CA ARG A 32 -2.91 8.74 0.02
C ARG A 32 -1.77 7.79 -0.33
N THR A 33 -1.33 7.01 0.65
CA THR A 33 -0.37 5.91 0.52
C THR A 33 -0.92 4.67 1.23
N LEU A 34 -0.23 3.54 1.07
CA LEU A 34 -0.59 2.27 1.70
C LEU A 34 0.20 2.08 3.01
N ASN A 35 -0.47 1.50 3.99
CA ASN A 35 0.16 0.97 5.19
C ASN A 35 0.68 -0.44 4.94
N TYR A 36 1.99 -0.56 4.73
CA TYR A 36 2.67 -1.84 4.49
C TYR A 36 2.78 -2.73 5.75
N GLY A 37 2.36 -2.23 6.92
CA GLY A 37 2.11 -3.04 8.11
C GLY A 37 0.90 -3.98 7.95
N ARG A 38 0.05 -3.75 6.94
CA ARG A 38 -1.16 -4.54 6.70
C ARG A 38 -1.01 -5.49 5.49
N PRO A 39 -1.41 -6.77 5.61
CA PRO A 39 -1.34 -7.73 4.50
C PRO A 39 -2.06 -7.26 3.23
N MET A 40 -3.17 -6.53 3.39
CA MET A 40 -3.95 -6.02 2.26
C MET A 40 -3.18 -5.02 1.40
N ALA A 41 -2.25 -4.25 1.96
CA ALA A 41 -1.41 -3.35 1.17
C ALA A 41 -0.58 -4.12 0.14
N TRP A 42 0.00 -5.25 0.53
CA TRP A 42 0.77 -6.12 -0.36
C TRP A 42 -0.10 -6.76 -1.45
N VAL A 43 -1.33 -7.15 -1.11
CA VAL A 43 -2.32 -7.63 -2.10
C VAL A 43 -2.65 -6.55 -3.13
N TRP A 44 -2.82 -5.30 -2.71
CA TRP A 44 -3.03 -4.19 -3.65
C TRP A 44 -1.80 -3.94 -4.52
N THR A 45 -0.61 -3.94 -3.93
CA THR A 45 0.64 -3.65 -4.63
C THR A 45 0.99 -4.73 -5.67
N PHE A 46 0.79 -6.02 -5.36
CA PHE A 46 1.19 -7.12 -6.25
C PHE A 46 0.02 -7.85 -6.91
N GLY A 47 -1.08 -8.04 -6.18
CA GLY A 47 -2.24 -8.78 -6.65
C GLY A 47 -2.97 -8.08 -7.78
N ALA A 48 -3.13 -6.75 -7.73
CA ALA A 48 -3.78 -6.02 -8.81
C ALA A 48 -2.96 -6.08 -10.12
N PRO A 49 -1.66 -5.77 -10.13
CA PRO A 49 -0.83 -5.93 -11.34
C PRO A 49 -0.77 -7.37 -11.84
N ALA A 50 -0.65 -8.36 -10.95
CA ALA A 50 -0.64 -9.77 -11.32
C ALA A 50 -1.97 -10.20 -11.98
N ALA A 51 -3.12 -9.79 -11.42
CA ALA A 51 -4.42 -10.08 -12.01
C ALA A 51 -4.56 -9.47 -13.42
N VAL A 52 -4.11 -8.23 -13.61
CA VAL A 52 -4.09 -7.58 -14.93
C VAL A 52 -3.17 -8.34 -15.90
N ALA A 53 -1.98 -8.75 -15.46
CA ALA A 53 -1.06 -9.53 -16.28
C ALA A 53 -1.66 -10.88 -16.70
N VAL A 54 -2.31 -11.60 -15.78
CA VAL A 54 -3.01 -12.85 -16.07
C VAL A 54 -4.13 -12.63 -17.09
N LEU A 55 -4.99 -11.64 -16.89
CA LEU A 55 -6.08 -11.34 -17.83
C LEU A 55 -5.57 -11.01 -19.23
N THR A 56 -4.48 -10.25 -19.33
CA THR A 56 -3.88 -9.90 -20.63
C THR A 56 -3.15 -11.05 -21.31
N HIS A 57 -2.69 -12.07 -20.57
CA HIS A 57 -2.09 -13.27 -21.16
C HIS A 57 -3.15 -14.32 -21.56
N LEU A 58 -4.26 -14.44 -20.81
CA LEU A 58 -5.33 -15.38 -21.12
C LEU A 58 -6.12 -15.01 -22.38
N GLY A 59 -6.23 -13.71 -22.72
CA GLY A 59 -6.92 -13.25 -23.95
C GLY A 59 -6.08 -13.29 -25.23
N ARG A 60 -4.85 -13.85 -25.18
CA ARG A 60 -3.91 -13.92 -26.32
C ARG A 60 -3.80 -15.32 -26.94
N HIS A 61 -4.62 -16.26 -26.50
CA HIS A 61 -4.78 -17.60 -27.06
C HIS A 61 -6.16 -17.73 -27.72
#